data_AF-A0A2A3MUB2-F1
#
_entry.id   AF-A0A2A3MUB2-F1
#
_cell.length_a   1.000
_cell.length_b   1.000
_cell.length_c   1.000
_cell.angle_alpha   90.00
_cell.angle_beta   90.00
_cell.angle_gamma   90.00
#
_symmetry.space_group_name_H-M   'P 1'
#
loop_
_entity.id
_entity.type
_entity.pdbx_description
1 polymer ?
#
loop_
_entity_poly.entity_id
_entity_poly.type
_entity_poly.pdbx_seq_one_letter_code
_entity_poly.pdbx_strand_id
1 'polypeptide(L)'
;MVARAEEAPQTPAPVNIATAAAAPQPLSCAADIGATAAAERVKLCRNVSPATHPPCNAANSCALIEDEIARSCALFDGKGDPMPGCDPAPKSMAAAIAVVQRYYAAINARDYGTAWAQWGDDGPPNQTLQAFQAGFANTRSTRVTIGKVEPGDAGAGSIYQTVPVTVDSQLQNGTVQRFAGDYVVRRVNDVEGASPSQLRWHIGQATLKAVPAP
;
A
#
# COMPACT_ATOMS: atom_id res chain seq x y z
N MET A 1 39.73 16.97 -68.89
CA MET A 1 38.95 17.89 -68.03
C MET A 1 37.49 17.44 -68.04
N VAL A 2 37.08 16.69 -67.02
CA VAL A 2 35.69 16.60 -66.57
C VAL A 2 35.77 16.62 -65.05
N ALA A 3 35.06 17.56 -64.43
CA ALA A 3 35.06 17.80 -63.00
C ALA A 3 33.74 17.35 -62.37
N ARG A 4 33.80 17.08 -61.06
CA ARG A 4 32.73 16.93 -60.04
C ARG A 4 32.13 15.53 -59.87
N ALA A 5 31.73 15.10 -58.66
CA ALA A 5 31.50 15.81 -57.40
C ALA A 5 31.88 14.93 -56.19
N GLU A 6 32.35 15.55 -55.11
CA GLU A 6 32.53 14.94 -53.79
C GLU A 6 31.21 15.06 -53.02
N GLU A 7 30.73 13.93 -52.48
CA GLU A 7 29.46 13.83 -51.77
C GLU A 7 29.60 14.41 -50.34
N ALA A 8 28.75 15.36 -49.98
CA ALA A 8 28.79 16.02 -48.68
C ALA A 8 28.32 15.06 -47.55
N PRO A 9 28.93 15.12 -46.35
CA PRO A 9 28.52 14.28 -45.23
C PRO A 9 27.15 14.70 -44.69
N GLN A 10 26.19 13.79 -44.78
CA GLN A 10 24.85 13.98 -44.24
C GLN A 10 24.88 13.88 -42.71
N THR A 11 24.42 14.95 -42.05
CA THR A 11 24.23 14.97 -40.59
C THR A 11 23.07 14.02 -40.23
N PRO A 12 23.23 13.09 -39.26
CA PRO A 12 22.14 12.23 -38.86
C PRO A 12 21.02 13.05 -38.20
N ALA A 13 19.78 12.78 -38.61
CA ALA A 13 18.58 13.37 -38.02
C ALA A 13 18.48 13.04 -36.52
N PRO A 14 17.93 13.94 -35.69
CA PRO A 14 17.77 13.68 -34.26
C PRO A 14 16.80 12.51 -34.05
N VAL A 15 17.29 11.47 -33.37
CA VAL A 15 16.47 10.34 -32.92
C VAL A 15 15.58 10.85 -31.80
N ASN A 16 14.28 11.05 -32.07
CA ASN A 16 13.31 11.31 -31.01
C ASN A 16 13.18 10.04 -30.16
N ILE A 17 13.92 10.00 -29.05
CA ILE A 17 13.72 9.01 -28.00
C ILE A 17 12.37 9.34 -27.37
N ALA A 18 11.31 8.66 -27.81
CA ALA A 18 10.03 8.70 -27.14
C ALA A 18 10.27 8.36 -25.66
N THR A 19 10.04 9.33 -24.79
CA THR A 19 10.17 9.17 -23.36
C THR A 19 9.20 8.07 -22.95
N ALA A 20 9.68 6.95 -22.42
CA ALA A 20 8.81 5.98 -21.79
C ALA A 20 8.01 6.75 -20.72
N ALA A 21 6.68 6.76 -20.85
CA ALA A 21 5.83 7.45 -19.89
C ALA A 21 6.14 6.87 -18.49
N ALA A 22 6.59 7.74 -17.58
CA ALA A 22 6.82 7.35 -16.20
C ALA A 22 5.54 6.74 -15.63
N ALA A 23 5.68 5.69 -14.80
CA ALA A 23 4.53 5.14 -14.09
C ALA A 23 3.82 6.29 -13.34
N PRO A 24 2.49 6.36 -13.40
CA PRO A 24 1.75 7.43 -12.75
C PRO A 24 2.14 7.48 -11.27
N GLN A 25 2.54 8.66 -10.80
CA GLN A 25 2.91 8.88 -9.40
C GLN A 25 1.70 8.58 -8.49
N PRO A 26 1.94 8.14 -7.25
CA PRO A 26 0.85 7.93 -6.32
C PRO A 26 0.01 9.20 -6.09
N LEU A 27 -1.29 9.02 -5.88
CA LEU A 27 -2.17 10.08 -5.39
C LEU A 27 -1.65 10.55 -4.02
N SER A 28 -1.37 11.86 -3.91
CA SER A 28 -0.91 12.44 -2.66
C SER A 28 -2.02 12.50 -1.63
N CYS A 29 -1.66 12.47 -0.34
CA CYS A 29 -2.64 12.53 0.73
C CYS A 29 -3.40 13.85 0.72
N ALA A 30 -2.74 14.96 0.37
CA ALA A 30 -3.39 16.24 0.18
C ALA A 30 -4.43 16.23 -0.96
N ALA A 31 -4.22 15.44 -2.02
CA ALA A 31 -5.18 15.29 -3.11
C ALA A 31 -6.32 14.31 -2.76
N ASP A 32 -6.06 13.33 -1.89
CA ASP A 32 -7.04 12.33 -1.46
C ASP A 32 -8.03 12.88 -0.42
N ILE A 33 -7.52 13.46 0.67
CA ILE A 33 -8.34 13.92 1.82
C ILE A 33 -8.36 15.44 2.02
N GLY A 34 -7.70 16.19 1.14
CA GLY A 34 -7.57 17.64 1.23
C GLY A 34 -6.38 18.10 2.08
N ALA A 35 -5.88 19.31 1.80
CA ALA A 35 -4.64 19.82 2.36
C ALA A 35 -4.64 19.92 3.90
N THR A 36 -5.73 20.39 4.50
CA THR A 36 -5.85 20.53 5.96
C THR A 36 -5.81 19.19 6.67
N ALA A 37 -6.60 18.21 6.20
CA ALA A 37 -6.63 16.89 6.82
C ALA A 37 -5.29 16.14 6.64
N ALA A 38 -4.66 16.28 5.46
CA ALA A 38 -3.33 15.72 5.22
C ALA A 38 -2.26 16.35 6.13
N ALA A 39 -2.31 17.66 6.37
CA ALA A 39 -1.38 18.34 7.27
C ALA A 39 -1.50 17.84 8.71
N GLU A 40 -2.72 17.64 9.22
CA GLU A 40 -2.95 17.05 10.54
C GLU A 40 -2.42 15.62 10.62
N ARG A 41 -2.62 14.82 9.57
CA ARG A 41 -2.09 13.46 9.52
C ARG A 41 -0.57 13.41 9.52
N VAL A 42 0.08 14.31 8.77
CA VAL A 42 1.54 14.47 8.76
C VAL A 42 2.06 14.89 10.13
N LYS A 43 1.36 15.79 10.81
CA LYS A 43 1.71 16.22 12.17
C LYS A 43 1.67 15.04 13.14
N LEU A 44 0.62 14.22 13.08
CA LEU A 44 0.54 12.98 13.87
C LEU A 44 1.72 12.05 13.54
N CYS A 45 1.96 11.78 12.26
CA CYS A 45 3.08 10.92 11.82
C CYS A 45 4.43 11.38 12.38
N ARG A 46 4.73 12.68 12.31
CA ARG A 46 5.98 13.26 12.85
C ARG A 46 6.07 13.20 14.37
N ASN A 47 4.94 13.17 15.09
CA ASN A 47 4.94 13.05 16.54
C ASN A 47 5.24 11.63 16.99
N VAL A 48 4.83 10.62 16.21
CA VAL A 48 4.99 9.21 16.58
C VAL A 48 6.20 8.54 15.95
N SER A 49 6.71 9.10 14.86
CA SER A 49 7.83 8.55 14.11
C SER A 49 9.13 9.30 14.42
N PRO A 50 10.26 8.59 14.62
CA PRO A 50 11.58 9.20 14.64
C PRO A 50 12.06 9.67 13.25
N ALA A 51 11.34 9.35 12.17
CA ALA A 51 11.72 9.71 10.81
C ALA A 51 11.51 11.21 10.58
N THR A 52 12.59 11.92 10.28
CA THR A 52 12.53 13.37 10.06
C THR A 52 12.05 13.73 8.65
N HIS A 53 12.17 12.84 7.62
CA HIS A 53 11.50 12.78 6.28
C HIS A 53 11.92 11.45 5.58
N PRO A 54 11.33 11.03 4.42
CA PRO A 54 9.98 10.44 4.25
C PRO A 54 9.84 9.15 5.08
N PRO A 55 8.67 8.89 5.69
CA PRO A 55 7.35 8.87 5.00
C PRO A 55 6.32 9.93 5.44
N CYS A 56 6.57 10.72 6.49
CA CYS A 56 5.65 11.74 7.00
C CYS A 56 5.63 13.03 6.15
N ASN A 57 5.02 12.98 4.96
CA ASN A 57 4.91 14.12 4.03
C ASN A 57 3.57 14.08 3.28
N ALA A 58 2.85 15.21 3.20
CA ALA A 58 1.54 15.30 2.57
C ALA A 58 1.57 15.06 1.04
N ALA A 59 2.75 15.15 0.42
CA ALA A 59 2.97 14.78 -0.98
C ALA A 59 2.98 13.26 -1.18
N ASN A 60 3.20 12.47 -0.14
CA ASN A 60 3.07 11.01 -0.17
C ASN A 60 1.62 10.58 -0.10
N SER A 61 1.32 9.32 -0.45
CA SER A 61 -0.01 8.74 -0.29
C SER A 61 -0.44 8.74 1.18
N CYS A 62 -1.75 8.87 1.46
CA CYS A 62 -2.22 8.72 2.84
C CYS A 62 -1.85 7.34 3.39
N ALA A 63 -1.95 6.29 2.56
CA ALA A 63 -1.60 4.94 2.97
C ALA A 63 -0.15 4.81 3.47
N LEU A 64 0.83 5.47 2.83
CA LEU A 64 2.22 5.46 3.30
C LEU A 64 2.38 6.17 4.66
N ILE A 65 1.67 7.29 4.85
CA ILE A 65 1.70 8.02 6.11
C ILE A 65 1.06 7.20 7.24
N GLU A 66 -0.09 6.56 6.96
CA GLU A 66 -0.75 5.65 7.91
C GLU A 66 0.09 4.41 8.21
N ASP A 67 0.82 3.89 7.22
CA ASP A 67 1.73 2.76 7.42
C ASP A 67 2.82 3.10 8.43
N GLU A 68 3.40 4.29 8.29
CA GLU A 68 4.44 4.74 9.21
C GLU A 68 3.93 4.96 10.63
N ILE A 69 2.75 5.55 10.77
CA ILE A 69 2.11 5.73 12.07
C ILE A 69 1.97 4.36 12.73
N ALA A 70 1.36 3.39 12.03
CA ALA A 70 1.17 2.05 12.56
C ALA A 70 2.50 1.32 12.86
N ARG A 71 3.50 1.48 11.98
CA ARG A 71 4.84 0.89 12.15
C ARG A 71 5.52 1.43 13.40
N SER A 72 5.51 2.74 13.59
CA SER A 72 6.15 3.39 14.73
C SER A 72 5.41 3.07 16.03
N CYS A 73 4.08 3.12 16.03
CA CYS A 73 3.27 2.73 17.18
C CYS A 73 3.51 1.27 17.59
N ALA A 74 3.60 0.34 16.63
CA ALA A 74 3.94 -1.05 16.93
C ALA A 74 5.36 -1.23 17.47
N LEU A 75 6.32 -0.40 17.03
CA LEU A 75 7.72 -0.47 17.48
C LEU A 75 7.89 -0.10 18.96
N PHE A 76 7.08 0.86 19.43
CA PHE A 76 7.11 1.39 20.80
C PHE A 76 6.01 0.83 21.71
N ASP A 77 5.13 -0.03 21.19
CA ASP A 77 4.09 -0.69 21.99
C ASP A 77 4.68 -1.43 23.20
N GLY A 78 4.22 -1.09 24.41
CA GLY A 78 4.72 -1.64 25.67
C GLY A 78 6.12 -1.16 26.10
N LYS A 79 6.73 -0.20 25.39
CA LYS A 79 8.05 0.36 25.70
C LYS A 79 7.92 1.80 26.24
N GLY A 80 7.37 1.91 27.45
CA GLY A 80 7.17 3.19 28.15
C GLY A 80 5.72 3.65 28.11
N ASP A 81 5.52 4.96 28.25
CA ASP A 81 4.18 5.56 28.29
C ASP A 81 3.47 5.44 26.93
N PRO A 82 2.13 5.25 26.92
CA PRO A 82 1.36 5.21 25.69
C PRO A 82 1.54 6.48 24.87
N MET A 83 1.91 6.31 23.61
CA MET A 83 2.12 7.42 22.69
C MET A 83 0.77 7.95 22.15
N PRO A 84 0.42 9.23 22.34
CA PRO A 84 -0.84 9.78 21.86
C PRO A 84 -0.99 9.67 20.34
N GLY A 85 -2.17 9.23 19.89
CA GLY A 85 -2.49 9.07 18.47
C GLY A 85 -2.05 7.72 17.86
N CYS A 86 -1.57 6.79 18.68
CA CYS A 86 -1.34 5.40 18.31
C CYS A 86 -2.63 4.56 18.37
N ASP A 87 -3.60 4.93 17.54
CA ASP A 87 -4.87 4.24 17.40
C ASP A 87 -5.07 3.74 15.95
N PRO A 88 -5.61 2.53 15.77
CA PRO A 88 -5.97 1.56 16.81
C PRO A 88 -4.72 0.94 17.48
N ALA A 89 -4.91 0.43 18.71
CA ALA A 89 -3.84 -0.25 19.44
C ALA A 89 -3.16 -1.34 18.57
N PRO A 90 -1.81 -1.39 18.45
CA PRO A 90 -1.12 -2.15 17.42
C PRO A 90 -1.45 -3.65 17.35
N LYS A 91 -1.75 -4.26 18.51
CA LYS A 91 -2.05 -5.69 18.66
C LYS A 91 -3.54 -6.02 18.57
N SER A 92 -4.40 -5.02 18.39
CA SER A 92 -5.86 -5.19 18.38
C SER A 92 -6.38 -5.77 17.06
N MET A 93 -7.62 -6.27 17.11
CA MET A 93 -8.39 -6.65 15.93
C MET A 93 -8.61 -5.46 14.97
N ALA A 94 -8.76 -4.24 15.49
CA ALA A 94 -8.90 -3.04 14.67
C ALA A 94 -7.61 -2.74 13.87
N ALA A 95 -6.43 -2.98 14.45
CA ALA A 95 -5.16 -2.85 13.72
C ALA A 95 -5.01 -3.91 12.63
N ALA A 96 -5.49 -5.14 12.86
CA ALA A 96 -5.58 -6.18 11.84
C ALA A 96 -6.48 -5.76 10.66
N ILE A 97 -7.65 -5.19 10.95
CA ILE A 97 -8.55 -4.63 9.92
C ILE A 97 -7.88 -3.49 9.14
N ALA A 98 -7.16 -2.61 9.85
CA ALA A 98 -6.49 -1.46 9.26
C ALA A 98 -5.45 -1.84 8.19
N VAL A 99 -4.81 -3.01 8.29
CA VAL A 99 -3.90 -3.52 7.24
C VAL A 99 -4.62 -3.70 5.91
N VAL A 100 -5.81 -4.30 5.91
CA VAL A 100 -6.60 -4.53 4.68
C VAL A 100 -7.15 -3.22 4.14
N GLN A 101 -7.59 -2.31 5.01
CA GLN A 101 -8.01 -0.97 4.61
C GLN A 101 -6.86 -0.20 3.95
N ARG A 102 -5.67 -0.22 4.56
CA ARG A 102 -4.48 0.44 4.03
C ARG A 102 -4.01 -0.16 2.71
N TYR A 103 -4.09 -1.49 2.56
CA TYR A 103 -3.79 -2.18 1.31
C TYR A 103 -4.63 -1.64 0.15
N TYR A 104 -5.94 -1.52 0.34
CA TYR A 104 -6.82 -0.98 -0.71
C TYR A 104 -6.70 0.53 -0.90
N ALA A 105 -6.45 1.29 0.17
CA ALA A 105 -6.14 2.72 0.05
C ALA A 105 -4.86 2.96 -0.76
N ALA A 106 -3.82 2.14 -0.54
CA ALA A 106 -2.57 2.19 -1.28
C ALA A 106 -2.78 1.86 -2.77
N ILE A 107 -3.54 0.80 -3.08
CA ILE A 107 -3.91 0.46 -4.46
C ILE A 107 -4.69 1.60 -5.14
N ASN A 108 -5.71 2.16 -4.46
CA ASN A 108 -6.49 3.27 -4.98
C ASN A 108 -5.62 4.50 -5.27
N ALA A 109 -4.63 4.75 -4.41
CA ALA A 109 -3.64 5.80 -4.58
C ALA A 109 -2.52 5.45 -5.57
N ARG A 110 -2.50 4.26 -6.19
CA ARG A 110 -1.40 3.75 -7.05
C ARG A 110 -0.05 3.66 -6.31
N ASP A 111 -0.08 3.62 -4.99
CA ASP A 111 1.07 3.38 -4.13
C ASP A 111 1.28 1.86 -3.95
N TYR A 112 1.74 1.23 -5.02
CA TYR A 112 1.90 -0.22 -5.04
C TYR A 112 3.03 -0.72 -4.13
N GLY A 113 4.00 0.14 -3.78
CA GLY A 113 5.03 -0.20 -2.81
C GLY A 113 4.45 -0.37 -1.42
N THR A 114 3.62 0.59 -0.96
CA THR A 114 2.93 0.48 0.32
C THR A 114 1.92 -0.67 0.33
N ALA A 115 1.19 -0.88 -0.77
CA ALA A 115 0.28 -2.02 -0.90
C ALA A 115 1.01 -3.36 -0.80
N TRP A 116 2.13 -3.52 -1.49
CA TRP A 116 2.99 -4.70 -1.40
C TRP A 116 3.45 -4.97 0.03
N ALA A 117 3.93 -3.93 0.72
CA ALA A 117 4.40 -4.03 2.10
C ALA A 117 3.33 -4.47 3.12
N GLN A 118 2.03 -4.33 2.79
CA GLN A 118 0.96 -4.85 3.66
C GLN A 118 0.96 -6.38 3.75
N TRP A 119 1.61 -7.08 2.82
CA TRP A 119 1.81 -8.54 2.87
C TRP A 119 3.05 -8.95 3.68
N GLY A 120 3.82 -7.99 4.19
CA GLY A 120 5.13 -8.21 4.80
C GLY A 120 6.28 -7.97 3.83
N ASP A 121 7.51 -8.22 4.29
CA ASP A 121 8.74 -7.86 3.55
C ASP A 121 8.85 -8.59 2.20
N ASP A 122 8.34 -9.82 2.13
CA ASP A 122 8.39 -10.67 0.93
C ASP A 122 7.23 -10.41 -0.05
N GLY A 123 6.23 -9.64 0.37
CA GLY A 123 5.03 -9.39 -0.43
C GLY A 123 4.10 -10.61 -0.56
N PRO A 124 3.10 -10.53 -1.46
CA PRO A 124 2.22 -11.67 -1.76
C PRO A 124 3.00 -12.85 -2.35
N PRO A 125 2.63 -14.09 -1.98
CA PRO A 125 3.36 -15.28 -2.42
C PRO A 125 3.28 -15.47 -3.95
N ASN A 126 4.34 -16.03 -4.54
CA ASN A 126 4.42 -16.39 -5.95
C ASN A 126 4.23 -15.22 -6.93
N GLN A 127 4.58 -14.00 -6.53
CA GLN A 127 4.48 -12.81 -7.37
C GLN A 127 5.74 -11.94 -7.20
N THR A 128 6.00 -11.08 -8.17
CA THR A 128 7.00 -10.01 -8.05
C THR A 128 6.30 -8.66 -7.95
N LEU A 129 6.96 -7.65 -7.39
CA LEU A 129 6.37 -6.30 -7.31
C LEU A 129 5.95 -5.77 -8.69
N GLN A 130 6.73 -6.06 -9.73
CA GLN A 130 6.38 -5.66 -11.10
C GLN A 130 5.11 -6.35 -11.60
N ALA A 131 4.97 -7.67 -11.37
CA ALA A 131 3.78 -8.41 -11.76
C ALA A 131 2.54 -7.95 -10.97
N PHE A 132 2.72 -7.65 -9.69
CA PHE A 132 1.69 -7.06 -8.84
C PHE A 132 1.21 -5.72 -9.38
N GLN A 133 2.13 -4.80 -9.68
CA GLN A 133 1.81 -3.50 -10.28
C GLN A 133 1.09 -3.64 -11.62
N ALA A 134 1.56 -4.54 -12.49
CA ALA A 134 0.97 -4.80 -13.79
C ALA A 134 -0.49 -5.30 -13.67
N GLY A 135 -0.79 -6.11 -12.65
CA GLY A 135 -2.15 -6.60 -12.37
C GLY A 135 -3.17 -5.49 -12.11
N PHE A 136 -2.72 -4.33 -11.61
CA PHE A 136 -3.58 -3.17 -11.33
C PHE A 136 -3.53 -2.07 -12.38
N ALA A 137 -2.78 -2.22 -13.48
CA ALA A 137 -2.56 -1.15 -14.46
C ALA A 137 -3.85 -0.54 -15.04
N ASN A 138 -4.90 -1.35 -15.21
CA ASN A 138 -6.20 -0.92 -15.73
C ASN A 138 -7.20 -0.51 -14.64
N THR A 139 -6.79 -0.51 -13.37
CA THR A 139 -7.63 -0.11 -12.24
C THR A 139 -7.67 1.41 -12.15
N ARG A 140 -8.89 1.96 -12.14
CA ARG A 140 -9.14 3.39 -11.94
C ARG A 140 -9.26 3.73 -10.46
N SER A 141 -10.05 2.95 -9.73
CA SER A 141 -10.30 3.14 -8.30
C SER A 141 -10.69 1.83 -7.63
N THR A 142 -10.39 1.71 -6.33
CA THR A 142 -10.84 0.59 -5.50
C THR A 142 -11.49 1.11 -4.21
N ARG A 143 -12.46 0.36 -3.71
CA ARG A 143 -13.06 0.57 -2.39
C ARG A 143 -13.26 -0.77 -1.72
N VAL A 144 -12.81 -0.87 -0.47
CA VAL A 144 -13.07 -2.04 0.37
C VAL A 144 -14.13 -1.70 1.42
N THR A 145 -15.05 -2.62 1.60
CA THR A 145 -16.00 -2.64 2.71
C THR A 145 -15.65 -3.82 3.60
N ILE A 146 -15.39 -3.54 4.88
CA ILE A 146 -15.09 -4.59 5.86
C ILE A 146 -16.40 -5.17 6.37
N GLY A 147 -16.53 -6.49 6.31
CA GLY A 147 -17.65 -7.23 6.88
C GLY A 147 -17.57 -7.35 8.41
N LYS A 148 -18.46 -8.14 9.00
CA LYS A 148 -18.39 -8.43 10.44
C LYS A 148 -17.14 -9.25 10.73
N VAL A 149 -16.29 -8.76 11.63
CA VAL A 149 -15.08 -9.44 12.07
C VAL A 149 -15.32 -10.06 13.44
N GLU A 150 -15.13 -11.37 13.52
CA GLU A 150 -15.16 -12.11 14.79
C GLU A 150 -13.76 -12.12 15.43
N PRO A 151 -13.63 -12.35 16.75
CA PRO A 151 -12.33 -12.47 17.40
C PRO A 151 -11.45 -13.50 16.68
N GLY A 152 -10.19 -13.12 16.41
CA GLY A 152 -9.22 -13.99 15.77
C GLY A 152 -8.73 -15.13 16.65
N ASP A 153 -8.07 -16.10 16.02
CA ASP A 153 -7.54 -17.29 16.68
C ASP A 153 -6.06 -17.11 17.05
N ALA A 154 -5.74 -17.42 18.30
CA ALA A 154 -4.35 -17.54 18.74
C ALA A 154 -3.83 -18.94 18.42
N GLY A 155 -2.83 -19.04 17.54
CA GLY A 155 -2.09 -20.27 17.25
C GLY A 155 -0.77 -20.35 18.01
N ALA A 156 -0.07 -21.48 17.87
CA ALA A 156 1.29 -21.62 18.41
C ALA A 156 2.24 -20.62 17.71
N GLY A 157 2.66 -19.59 18.44
CA GLY A 157 3.64 -18.59 18.00
C GLY A 157 3.09 -17.45 17.11
N SER A 158 1.80 -17.45 16.75
CA SER A 158 1.21 -16.39 15.92
C SER A 158 -0.27 -16.21 16.20
N ILE A 159 -0.77 -15.01 15.92
CA ILE A 159 -2.20 -14.69 15.99
C ILE A 159 -2.67 -14.41 14.58
N TYR A 160 -3.86 -14.92 14.28
CA TYR A 160 -4.51 -14.79 12.98
C TYR A 160 -5.83 -14.06 13.14
N GLN A 161 -6.15 -13.20 12.19
CA GLN A 161 -7.44 -12.53 12.12
C GLN A 161 -8.00 -12.67 10.71
N THR A 162 -9.17 -13.28 10.61
CA THR A 162 -9.96 -13.31 9.38
C THR A 162 -10.71 -11.99 9.24
N VAL A 163 -10.57 -11.34 8.09
CA VAL A 163 -11.20 -10.06 7.76
C VAL A 163 -12.06 -10.27 6.51
N PRO A 164 -13.39 -10.45 6.67
CA PRO A 164 -14.30 -10.54 5.54
C PRO A 164 -14.39 -9.20 4.82
N VAL A 165 -14.43 -9.23 3.50
CA VAL A 165 -14.47 -8.03 2.66
C VAL A 165 -15.43 -8.15 1.49
N THR A 166 -15.95 -6.99 1.09
CA THR A 166 -16.46 -6.75 -0.27
C THR A 166 -15.63 -5.65 -0.91
N VAL A 167 -15.18 -5.88 -2.13
CA VAL A 167 -14.27 -4.99 -2.84
C VAL A 167 -14.92 -4.57 -4.15
N ASP A 168 -15.10 -3.27 -4.32
CA ASP A 168 -15.55 -2.65 -5.55
C ASP A 168 -14.35 -2.07 -6.29
N SER A 169 -14.23 -2.40 -7.58
CA SER A 169 -13.21 -1.87 -8.48
C SER A 169 -13.88 -1.25 -9.70
N GLN A 170 -13.40 -0.08 -10.11
CA GLN A 170 -13.72 0.49 -11.40
C GLN A 170 -12.47 0.44 -12.27
N LEU A 171 -12.61 -0.06 -13.49
CA LEU A 171 -11.55 -0.05 -14.49
C LEU A 171 -11.53 1.28 -15.26
N GLN A 172 -10.40 1.56 -15.92
CA GLN A 172 -10.21 2.78 -16.71
C GLN A 172 -11.25 2.93 -17.85
N ASN A 173 -11.79 1.82 -18.36
CA ASN A 173 -12.84 1.79 -19.38
C ASN A 173 -14.26 1.96 -18.81
N GLY A 174 -14.41 2.16 -17.49
CA GLY A 174 -15.69 2.32 -16.82
C GLY A 174 -16.34 1.02 -16.32
N THR A 175 -15.81 -0.15 -16.68
CA THR A 175 -16.31 -1.44 -16.16
C THR A 175 -16.22 -1.47 -14.63
N VAL A 176 -17.32 -1.83 -13.98
CA VAL A 176 -17.38 -2.06 -12.53
C VAL A 176 -17.26 -3.56 -12.26
N GLN A 177 -16.44 -3.90 -11.28
CA GLN A 177 -16.24 -5.27 -10.81
C GLN A 177 -16.43 -5.30 -9.30
N ARG A 178 -17.03 -6.39 -8.81
CA ARG A 178 -17.15 -6.65 -7.38
C ARG A 178 -16.54 -7.99 -7.02
N PHE A 179 -15.87 -8.02 -5.88
CA PHE A 179 -15.33 -9.23 -5.29
C PHE A 179 -15.79 -9.36 -3.85
N ALA A 180 -16.01 -10.59 -3.39
CA ALA A 180 -16.28 -10.89 -1.99
C ALA A 180 -15.41 -12.06 -1.54
N GLY A 181 -15.04 -12.04 -0.27
CA GLY A 181 -14.24 -13.10 0.34
C GLY A 181 -13.50 -12.61 1.57
N ASP A 182 -12.35 -13.22 1.85
CA ASP A 182 -11.66 -13.07 3.13
C ASP A 182 -10.17 -12.79 2.95
N TYR A 183 -9.66 -11.94 3.82
CA TYR A 183 -8.22 -11.81 4.09
C TYR A 183 -7.90 -12.50 5.41
N VAL A 184 -6.80 -13.25 5.47
CA VAL A 184 -6.22 -13.70 6.74
C VAL A 184 -4.98 -12.86 6.98
N VAL A 185 -5.06 -12.00 7.99
CA VAL A 185 -3.90 -11.24 8.47
C VAL A 185 -3.28 -11.96 9.67
N ARG A 186 -1.95 -11.87 9.77
CA ARG A 186 -1.14 -12.60 10.74
C ARG A 186 -0.17 -11.65 11.42
N ARG A 187 0.10 -11.90 12.69
CA ARG A 187 1.31 -11.40 13.36
C ARG A 187 1.96 -12.52 14.18
N VAL A 188 3.27 -12.48 14.32
CA VAL A 188 4.00 -13.33 15.26
C VAL A 188 3.76 -12.82 16.69
N ASN A 189 3.72 -13.73 17.66
CA ASN A 189 3.70 -13.36 19.08
C ASN A 189 4.99 -12.62 19.47
N ASP A 190 5.00 -11.93 20.61
CA ASP A 190 6.17 -11.19 21.12
C ASP A 190 7.30 -12.15 21.57
N VAL A 191 7.87 -12.90 20.64
CA VAL A 191 8.94 -13.87 20.86
C VAL A 191 10.29 -13.25 20.51
N GLU A 192 11.31 -13.61 21.30
CA GLU A 192 12.69 -13.17 21.06
C GLU A 192 13.18 -13.66 19.68
N GLY A 193 13.81 -12.77 18.91
CA GLY A 193 14.31 -13.06 17.56
C GLY A 193 13.32 -12.81 16.42
N ALA A 194 12.04 -12.51 16.71
CA ALA A 194 11.11 -12.06 15.67
C ALA A 194 11.50 -10.67 15.14
N SER A 195 11.44 -10.49 13.83
CA SER A 195 11.72 -9.20 13.21
C SER A 195 10.60 -8.18 13.51
N PRO A 196 10.88 -6.86 13.44
CA PRO A 196 9.85 -5.85 13.56
C PRO A 196 8.74 -5.95 12.50
N SER A 197 8.98 -6.56 11.34
CA SER A 197 7.95 -6.82 10.32
C SER A 197 7.07 -8.01 10.70
N GLN A 198 7.65 -9.08 11.25
CA GLN A 198 6.93 -10.26 11.73
C GLN A 198 6.01 -9.96 12.92
N LEU A 199 6.40 -9.05 13.80
CA LEU A 199 5.62 -8.62 14.96
C LEU A 199 4.42 -7.72 14.59
N ARG A 200 4.40 -7.16 13.38
CA ARG A 200 3.26 -6.39 12.87
C ARG A 200 2.26 -7.29 12.17
N TRP A 201 1.00 -6.88 12.20
CA TRP A 201 -0.01 -7.46 11.32
C TRP A 201 0.39 -7.27 9.86
N HIS A 202 0.31 -8.35 9.09
CA HIS A 202 0.48 -8.37 7.64
C HIS A 202 -0.47 -9.38 7.02
N ILE A 203 -0.80 -9.21 5.74
CA ILE A 203 -1.62 -10.14 4.99
C ILE A 203 -0.81 -11.42 4.74
N GLY A 204 -1.31 -12.55 5.23
CA GLY A 204 -0.75 -13.87 4.94
C GLY A 204 -1.48 -14.58 3.80
N GLN A 205 -2.79 -14.37 3.69
CA GLN A 205 -3.62 -14.99 2.67
C GLN A 205 -4.75 -14.05 2.23
N ALA A 206 -5.14 -14.13 0.97
CA ALA A 206 -6.37 -13.54 0.46
C ALA A 206 -7.12 -14.57 -0.38
N THR A 207 -8.43 -14.63 -0.23
CA THR A 207 -9.32 -15.48 -1.03
C THR A 207 -10.51 -14.65 -1.44
N LEU A 208 -10.52 -14.20 -2.70
CA LEU A 208 -11.58 -13.35 -3.26
C LEU A 208 -12.22 -14.05 -4.46
N LYS A 209 -13.53 -13.89 -4.58
CA LYS A 209 -14.31 -14.38 -5.72
C LYS A 209 -15.05 -13.23 -6.36
N ALA A 210 -15.07 -13.20 -7.69
CA ALA A 210 -15.93 -12.26 -8.40
C ALA A 210 -17.40 -12.57 -8.06
N VAL A 211 -18.16 -11.53 -7.78
CA VAL A 211 -19.60 -11.59 -7.54
C VAL A 211 -20.30 -10.53 -8.39
N PRO A 212 -21.62 -10.63 -8.63
CA PRO A 212 -22.33 -9.61 -9.38
C PRO A 212 -22.08 -8.20 -8.80
N ALA A 213 -21.70 -7.28 -9.69
CA ALA A 213 -21.69 -5.85 -9.38
C ALA A 213 -23.13 -5.35 -9.18
N PRO A 214 -23.36 -4.32 -8.34
CA PRO A 214 -24.69 -3.79 -8.07
C PRO A 214 -25.27 -3.04 -9.27
#